data_AF-A0A090T333-F1
#
_entry.id   AF-A0A090T333-F1
#
_cell.length_a   1.000
_cell.length_b   1.000
_cell.length_c   1.000
_cell.angle_alpha   90.00
_cell.angle_beta   90.00
_cell.angle_gamma   90.00
#
_symmetry.space_group_name_H-M   'P 1'
#
loop_
_entity.id
_entity.type
_entity.pdbx_description
1 polymer ?
#
loop_
_entity_poly.entity_id
_entity_poly.type
_entity_poly.pdbx_seq_one_letter_code
_entity_poly.pdbx_strand_id
1 'polypeptide(L)'
;MSNSNTVEACSAASISAYDAIHPPERIKSLAEKLEMNNPVFWLSGSFLTLFVLLALTHPIALSNAVNSGFDLATRYFGAFWQLLLLANFVIGLALCFGRTGDVRLGGMARPDVESFKWMSIVLCTLLAGGGVFWAAAEPIATTYLRHRYSVLLHQKPTPSTHCHNHLCTGAFSHGQSLEDYRQSC
;
A
#
# COMPACT_ATOMS: atom_id res chain seq x y z
N MET A 1 20.58 -19.87 38.47
CA MET A 1 20.34 -20.94 37.47
C MET A 1 18.89 -21.36 37.58
N SER A 2 18.02 -20.76 36.76
CA SER A 2 16.59 -21.10 36.72
C SER A 2 16.43 -22.33 35.84
N ASN A 3 15.79 -23.37 36.39
CA ASN A 3 15.78 -24.73 35.85
C ASN A 3 14.90 -24.81 34.58
N SER A 4 15.46 -25.28 33.46
CA SER A 4 14.80 -25.37 32.15
C SER A 4 13.67 -26.40 32.06
N ASN A 5 13.55 -27.29 33.06
CA ASN A 5 12.65 -28.45 32.98
C ASN A 5 11.19 -28.15 33.35
N THR A 6 10.87 -26.99 33.93
CA THR A 6 9.49 -26.64 34.35
C THR A 6 8.66 -25.96 33.25
N VAL A 7 9.32 -25.34 32.25
CA VAL A 7 8.64 -24.72 31.10
C VAL A 7 8.29 -25.72 30.00
N GLU A 8 9.09 -26.78 29.81
CA GLU A 8 8.79 -27.85 28.84
C GLU A 8 7.60 -28.72 29.25
N ALA A 9 7.47 -29.04 30.55
CA ALA A 9 6.36 -29.85 31.06
C ALA A 9 4.99 -29.13 30.98
N CYS A 10 4.96 -27.80 31.17
CA CYS A 10 3.75 -27.00 31.07
C CYS A 10 3.31 -26.81 29.59
N SER A 11 4.27 -26.67 28.68
CA SER A 11 4.03 -26.58 27.23
C SER A 11 3.43 -27.88 26.67
N ALA A 12 4.03 -29.03 26.97
CA ALA A 12 3.57 -30.33 26.47
C ALA A 12 2.18 -30.74 27.02
N ALA A 13 1.87 -30.40 28.28
CA ALA A 13 0.56 -30.65 28.88
C ALA A 13 -0.56 -29.80 28.25
N SER A 14 -0.25 -28.56 27.86
CA SER A 14 -1.21 -27.66 27.21
C SER A 14 -1.56 -28.09 25.78
N ILE A 15 -0.58 -28.61 25.02
CA ILE A 15 -0.76 -29.08 23.64
C ILE A 15 -1.56 -30.39 23.60
N SER A 16 -1.27 -31.33 24.50
CA SER A 16 -1.97 -32.62 24.59
C SER A 16 -3.43 -32.47 25.08
N ALA A 17 -3.69 -31.54 26.01
CA ALA A 17 -5.04 -31.20 26.43
C ALA A 17 -5.81 -30.39 25.36
N TYR A 18 -5.12 -29.53 24.60
CA TYR A 18 -5.68 -28.79 23.47
C TYR A 18 -6.14 -29.73 22.33
N ASP A 19 -5.34 -30.74 22.00
CA ASP A 19 -5.69 -31.74 20.97
C ASP A 19 -6.86 -32.65 21.42
N ALA A 20 -7.02 -32.91 22.71
CA ALA A 20 -8.08 -33.77 23.25
C ALA A 20 -9.47 -33.09 23.40
N ILE A 21 -9.55 -31.75 23.29
CA ILE A 21 -10.79 -30.97 23.48
C ILE A 21 -11.49 -30.65 22.15
N HIS A 22 -10.90 -30.94 20.99
CA HIS A 22 -11.47 -30.59 19.68
C HIS A 22 -11.71 -31.81 18.77
N PRO A 23 -12.95 -32.36 18.74
CA PRO A 23 -13.32 -33.41 17.81
C PRO A 23 -13.31 -32.92 16.34
N PRO A 24 -13.12 -33.81 15.34
CA PRO A 24 -12.98 -33.48 13.91
C PRO A 24 -14.23 -32.84 13.24
N GLU A 25 -15.33 -32.66 13.98
CA GLU A 25 -16.52 -31.90 13.56
C GLU A 25 -16.26 -30.38 13.46
N ARG A 26 -15.14 -29.89 14.02
CA ARG A 26 -14.76 -28.47 13.94
C ARG A 26 -14.43 -28.00 12.51
N ILE A 27 -13.87 -28.84 11.64
CA ILE A 27 -13.53 -28.40 10.27
C ILE A 27 -14.78 -28.05 9.46
N LYS A 28 -15.89 -28.79 9.65
CA LYS A 28 -17.17 -28.46 9.02
C LYS A 28 -17.76 -27.18 9.58
N SER A 29 -17.74 -27.00 10.91
CA SER A 29 -18.26 -25.76 11.53
C SER A 29 -17.37 -24.54 11.31
N LEU A 30 -16.07 -24.72 11.09
CA LEU A 30 -15.16 -23.67 10.64
C LEU A 30 -15.38 -23.34 9.17
N ALA A 31 -15.55 -24.33 8.29
CA ALA A 31 -15.85 -24.10 6.87
C ALA A 31 -17.23 -23.46 6.67
N GLU A 32 -18.20 -23.80 7.52
CA GLU A 32 -19.52 -23.16 7.58
C GLU A 32 -19.42 -21.73 8.12
N LYS A 33 -18.60 -21.49 9.16
CA LYS A 33 -18.29 -20.13 9.65
C LYS A 33 -17.43 -19.30 8.71
N LEU A 34 -16.61 -19.93 7.89
CA LEU A 34 -15.79 -19.31 6.85
C LEU A 34 -16.57 -19.14 5.55
N GLU A 35 -17.88 -19.45 5.55
CA GLU A 35 -18.78 -19.33 4.40
C GLU A 35 -18.13 -19.83 3.10
N MET A 36 -17.52 -21.02 3.12
CA MET A 36 -16.76 -21.53 1.97
C MET A 36 -17.63 -21.75 0.71
N ASN A 37 -18.95 -21.67 0.84
CA ASN A 37 -19.90 -21.68 -0.28
C ASN A 37 -20.21 -20.28 -0.83
N ASN A 38 -19.59 -19.22 -0.29
CA ASN A 38 -19.82 -17.86 -0.75
C ASN A 38 -19.22 -17.68 -2.16
N PRO A 39 -20.03 -17.33 -3.17
CA PRO A 39 -19.55 -17.14 -4.54
C PRO A 39 -18.47 -16.05 -4.64
N VAL A 40 -18.48 -15.06 -3.73
CA VAL A 40 -17.49 -13.97 -3.72
C VAL A 40 -16.10 -14.47 -3.33
N PHE A 41 -16.02 -15.44 -2.41
CA PHE A 41 -14.76 -16.06 -1.99
C PHE A 41 -14.11 -16.81 -3.16
N TRP A 42 -14.88 -17.62 -3.88
CA TRP A 42 -14.36 -18.35 -5.04
C TRP A 42 -14.04 -17.44 -6.22
N LEU A 43 -14.83 -16.41 -6.46
CA LEU A 43 -14.58 -15.47 -7.55
C LEU A 43 -13.28 -14.67 -7.32
N SER A 44 -13.09 -14.13 -6.12
CA SER A 44 -11.87 -13.38 -5.77
C SER A 44 -10.64 -14.28 -5.64
N GLY A 45 -10.79 -15.43 -4.98
CA GLY A 45 -9.71 -16.40 -4.80
C GLY A 45 -9.20 -16.99 -6.11
N SER A 46 -10.10 -17.41 -7.01
CA SER A 46 -9.72 -17.96 -8.31
C SER A 46 -9.05 -16.92 -9.22
N PHE A 47 -9.55 -15.68 -9.22
CA PHE A 47 -8.92 -14.60 -9.98
C PHE A 47 -7.49 -14.32 -9.49
N LEU A 48 -7.28 -14.27 -8.17
CA LEU A 48 -5.95 -14.08 -7.58
C LEU A 48 -5.02 -15.25 -7.89
N THR A 49 -5.48 -16.49 -7.72
CA THR A 49 -4.68 -17.69 -8.03
C THR A 49 -4.30 -17.74 -9.51
N LEU A 50 -5.25 -17.44 -10.41
CA LEU A 50 -4.99 -17.39 -11.84
C LEU A 50 -3.96 -16.31 -12.19
N PHE A 51 -4.08 -15.12 -11.61
CA PHE A 51 -3.14 -14.03 -11.83
C PHE A 51 -1.71 -14.42 -11.42
N VAL A 52 -1.54 -15.07 -10.26
CA VAL A 52 -0.23 -15.55 -9.79
C VAL A 52 0.35 -16.64 -10.71
N LEU A 53 -0.48 -17.58 -11.18
CA LEU A 53 -0.04 -18.63 -12.12
C LEU A 53 0.43 -18.03 -13.46
N LEU A 54 -0.29 -17.03 -13.98
CA LEU A 54 0.11 -16.30 -15.20
C LEU A 54 1.41 -15.51 -14.99
N ALA A 55 1.59 -14.91 -13.81
CA ALA A 55 2.81 -14.17 -13.48
C ALA A 55 4.06 -15.06 -13.45
N LEU A 56 3.94 -16.32 -13.01
CA LEU A 56 5.04 -17.28 -12.97
C LEU A 56 5.35 -17.89 -14.34
N THR A 57 4.34 -18.13 -15.17
CA THR A 57 4.49 -18.81 -16.47
C THR A 57 4.84 -17.86 -17.61
N HIS A 58 4.20 -16.70 -17.68
CA HIS A 58 4.35 -15.74 -18.79
C HIS A 58 4.42 -14.28 -18.30
N PRO A 59 5.51 -13.89 -17.63
CA PRO A 59 5.65 -12.55 -17.06
C PRO A 59 5.63 -11.44 -18.13
N ILE A 60 6.24 -11.67 -19.31
CA ILE A 60 6.34 -10.65 -20.37
C ILE A 60 4.96 -10.28 -20.94
N ALA A 61 4.13 -11.29 -21.23
CA ALA A 61 2.79 -11.07 -21.74
C ALA A 61 1.89 -10.38 -20.69
N LEU A 62 2.01 -10.80 -19.42
CA LEU A 62 1.29 -10.19 -18.32
C LEU A 62 1.67 -8.72 -18.13
N SER A 63 2.97 -8.41 -18.11
CA SER A 63 3.45 -7.02 -17.99
C SER A 63 2.94 -6.15 -19.13
N ASN A 64 2.96 -6.63 -20.37
CA ASN A 64 2.45 -5.87 -21.52
C ASN A 64 0.94 -5.60 -21.39
N ALA A 65 0.16 -6.58 -20.98
CA ALA A 65 -1.29 -6.43 -20.76
C ALA A 65 -1.58 -5.43 -19.63
N VAL A 66 -0.87 -5.55 -18.50
CA VAL A 66 -1.01 -4.65 -17.34
C VAL A 66 -0.59 -3.22 -17.71
N ASN A 67 0.54 -3.05 -18.39
CA ASN A 67 1.03 -1.73 -18.81
C ASN A 67 0.07 -1.05 -19.80
N SER A 68 -0.46 -1.80 -20.77
CA SER A 68 -1.47 -1.26 -21.70
C SER A 68 -2.77 -0.89 -20.98
N GLY A 69 -3.20 -1.70 -20.01
CA GLY A 69 -4.36 -1.39 -19.17
C GLY A 69 -4.13 -0.16 -18.29
N PHE A 70 -2.92 -0.01 -17.74
CA PHE A 70 -2.52 1.15 -16.93
C PHE A 70 -2.43 2.43 -17.78
N ASP A 71 -1.86 2.38 -18.99
CA ASP A 71 -1.84 3.52 -19.92
C ASP A 71 -3.26 3.97 -20.28
N LEU A 72 -4.15 3.01 -20.58
CA LEU A 72 -5.55 3.30 -20.85
C LEU A 72 -6.24 3.93 -19.63
N ALA A 73 -6.04 3.35 -18.44
CA ALA A 73 -6.63 3.85 -17.21
C ALA A 73 -6.16 5.27 -16.88
N THR A 74 -4.86 5.54 -16.97
CA THR A 74 -4.29 6.87 -16.66
C THR A 74 -4.72 7.93 -17.66
N ARG A 75 -4.82 7.60 -18.95
CA ARG A 75 -5.26 8.54 -19.99
C ARG A 75 -6.73 8.94 -19.86
N TYR A 76 -7.62 7.97 -19.66
CA TYR A 76 -9.06 8.24 -19.61
C TYR A 76 -9.54 8.62 -18.21
N PHE A 77 -9.01 8.00 -17.16
CA PHE A 77 -9.45 8.26 -15.77
C PHE A 77 -8.54 9.25 -15.02
N GLY A 78 -7.42 9.70 -15.58
CA GLY A 78 -6.52 10.64 -14.89
C GLY A 78 -7.21 11.95 -14.47
N ALA A 79 -7.84 12.64 -15.42
CA ALA A 79 -8.58 13.88 -15.12
C ALA A 79 -9.76 13.65 -14.17
N PHE A 80 -10.45 12.52 -14.31
CA PHE A 80 -11.53 12.12 -13.39
C PHE A 80 -11.02 11.95 -11.96
N TRP A 81 -9.87 11.29 -11.76
CA TRP A 81 -9.24 11.13 -10.46
C TRP A 81 -8.81 12.45 -9.84
N GLN A 82 -8.26 13.38 -10.63
CA GLN A 82 -7.88 14.71 -10.15
C GLN A 82 -9.10 15.47 -9.59
N LEU A 83 -10.23 15.42 -10.31
CA LEU A 83 -11.48 16.06 -9.87
C LEU A 83 -12.10 15.34 -8.67
N LEU A 84 -12.03 14.01 -8.61
CA LEU A 84 -12.54 13.22 -7.49
C LEU A 84 -11.78 13.52 -6.20
N LEU A 85 -10.46 13.65 -6.25
CA LEU A 85 -9.66 14.04 -5.08
C LEU A 85 -9.98 15.48 -4.65
N LEU A 86 -10.10 16.41 -5.60
CA LEU A 86 -10.51 17.78 -5.30
C LEU A 86 -11.91 17.84 -4.68
N ALA A 87 -12.87 17.07 -5.22
CA ALA A 87 -14.22 17.00 -4.70
C ALA A 87 -14.25 16.42 -3.28
N ASN A 88 -13.51 15.35 -3.00
CA ASN A 88 -13.40 14.79 -1.65
C ASN A 88 -12.77 15.77 -0.67
N PHE A 89 -11.76 16.53 -1.10
CA PHE A 89 -11.17 17.59 -0.28
C PHE A 89 -12.21 18.67 0.07
N VAL A 90 -13.00 19.12 -0.91
CA VAL A 90 -14.06 20.12 -0.70
C VAL A 90 -15.17 19.57 0.19
N ILE A 91 -15.59 18.31 0.02
CA ILE A 91 -16.58 17.66 0.88
C ILE A 91 -16.05 17.53 2.31
N GLY A 92 -14.78 17.13 2.49
CA GLY A 92 -14.15 17.08 3.81
C GLY A 92 -14.11 18.45 4.49
N LEU A 93 -13.78 19.50 3.73
CA LEU A 93 -13.79 20.88 4.23
C LEU A 93 -15.21 21.34 4.61
N ALA A 94 -16.20 21.01 3.77
CA ALA A 94 -17.60 21.31 4.02
C ALA A 94 -18.15 20.55 5.24
N LEU A 95 -17.69 19.32 5.50
CA LEU A 95 -18.04 18.57 6.72
C LEU A 95 -17.35 19.14 7.96
N CYS A 96 -16.12 19.62 7.83
CA CYS A 96 -15.38 20.24 8.94
C CYS A 96 -16.01 21.57 9.39
N PHE A 97 -16.41 22.43 8.45
CA PHE A 97 -17.05 23.72 8.77
C PHE A 97 -18.58 23.66 8.82
N GLY A 98 -19.18 22.58 8.33
CA GLY A 98 -20.63 22.39 8.29
C GLY A 98 -21.20 21.92 9.62
N ARG A 99 -22.52 22.06 9.76
CA ARG A 99 -23.27 21.60 10.95
C ARG A 99 -23.16 20.09 11.21
N THR A 100 -22.79 19.31 10.19
CA THR A 100 -22.64 17.85 10.27
C THR A 100 -21.35 17.44 11.00
N GLY A 101 -20.34 18.33 11.12
CA GLY A 101 -19.10 18.04 11.85
C GLY A 101 -19.27 17.88 13.35
N ASP A 102 -20.33 18.47 13.93
CA ASP A 102 -20.64 18.37 15.37
C ASP A 102 -21.49 17.13 15.71
N VAL A 103 -21.85 16.33 14.72
CA VAL A 103 -22.68 15.14 14.93
C VAL A 103 -21.83 14.01 15.50
N ARG A 104 -22.17 13.58 16.71
CA ARG A 104 -21.53 12.45 17.39
C ARG A 104 -21.99 11.13 16.78
N LEU A 105 -21.07 10.44 16.11
CA LEU A 105 -21.29 9.10 15.56
C LEU A 105 -21.33 8.07 16.70
N GLY A 106 -22.36 7.22 16.70
CA GLY A 106 -22.47 6.10 17.65
C GLY A 106 -23.21 6.40 18.96
N GLY A 107 -23.84 7.58 19.12
CA GLY A 107 -24.76 7.87 20.23
C GLY A 107 -24.15 7.84 21.64
N MET A 108 -22.82 7.72 21.75
CA MET A 108 -22.11 7.68 23.03
C MET A 108 -21.60 9.07 23.41
N ALA A 109 -21.76 9.44 24.69
CA ALA A 109 -21.34 10.75 25.19
C ALA A 109 -19.82 10.90 25.37
N ARG A 110 -19.09 9.77 25.43
CA ARG A 110 -17.64 9.70 25.65
C ARG A 110 -16.99 8.81 24.59
N PRO A 111 -15.81 9.18 24.06
CA PRO A 111 -15.08 8.34 23.12
C PRO A 111 -14.55 7.07 23.81
N ASP A 112 -14.65 5.94 23.12
CA ASP A 112 -14.16 4.63 23.60
C ASP A 112 -12.63 4.51 23.47
N VAL A 113 -12.05 5.26 22.54
CA VAL A 113 -10.60 5.34 22.31
C VAL A 113 -10.06 6.70 22.73
N GLU A 114 -8.92 6.69 23.42
CA GLU A 114 -8.19 7.91 23.76
C GLU A 114 -7.67 8.60 22.48
N SER A 115 -7.68 9.94 22.45
CA SER A 115 -7.31 10.74 21.29
C SER A 115 -5.90 10.45 20.77
N PHE A 116 -4.94 10.16 21.67
CA PHE A 116 -3.57 9.81 21.26
C PHE A 116 -3.53 8.45 20.54
N LYS A 117 -4.27 7.46 21.05
CA LYS A 117 -4.37 6.14 20.43
C LYS A 117 -5.07 6.21 19.08
N TRP A 118 -6.10 7.05 18.95
CA TRP A 118 -6.78 7.30 17.68
C TRP A 118 -5.84 7.92 16.64
N MET A 119 -5.07 8.96 17.01
CA MET A 119 -4.08 9.58 16.12
C MET A 119 -3.00 8.59 15.66
N SER A 120 -2.55 7.70 16.53
CA SER A 120 -1.58 6.64 16.19
C SER A 120 -2.12 5.67 15.13
N ILE A 121 -3.40 5.28 15.23
CA ILE A 121 -4.05 4.43 14.22
C ILE A 121 -4.07 5.15 12.86
N VAL A 122 -4.51 6.41 12.83
CA VAL A 122 -4.55 7.21 11.59
C VAL A 122 -3.16 7.32 10.97
N LEU A 123 -2.15 7.69 11.75
CA LEU A 123 -0.77 7.81 11.27
C LEU A 123 -0.23 6.48 10.71
N CYS A 124 -0.42 5.37 11.42
CA CYS A 124 0.04 4.06 11.00
C CYS A 124 -0.62 3.63 9.68
N THR A 125 -1.93 3.85 9.52
CA THR A 125 -2.64 3.52 8.29
C THR A 125 -2.18 4.36 7.09
N LEU A 126 -1.87 5.63 7.30
CA LEU A 126 -1.33 6.52 6.27
C LEU A 126 0.07 6.08 5.81
N LEU A 127 0.93 5.63 6.74
CA LEU A 127 2.26 5.11 6.40
C LEU A 127 2.15 3.80 5.60
N ALA A 128 1.24 2.91 5.98
CA ALA A 128 0.99 1.65 5.28
C ALA A 128 0.42 1.86 3.86
N GLY A 129 -0.41 2.89 3.66
CA GLY A 129 -1.04 3.19 2.38
C GLY A 129 -0.10 3.66 1.27
N GLY A 130 1.14 4.06 1.58
CA GLY A 130 2.14 4.41 0.55
C GLY A 130 3.06 5.58 0.85
N GLY A 131 2.85 6.31 1.95
CA GLY A 131 3.65 7.51 2.27
C GLY A 131 5.15 7.24 2.44
N VAL A 132 5.53 6.09 3.01
CA VAL A 132 6.93 5.76 3.28
C VAL A 132 7.67 5.29 2.03
N PHE A 133 6.98 4.56 1.13
CA PHE A 133 7.62 3.99 -0.06
C PHE A 133 8.03 5.07 -1.07
N TRP A 134 7.18 6.10 -1.25
CA TRP A 134 7.50 7.22 -2.14
C TRP A 134 8.55 8.16 -1.55
N ALA A 135 8.51 8.43 -0.23
CA ALA A 135 9.54 9.22 0.44
C ALA A 135 10.94 8.59 0.36
N ALA A 136 11.02 7.25 0.36
CA ALA A 136 12.29 6.52 0.18
C ALA A 136 12.71 6.37 -1.29
N ALA A 137 11.78 6.42 -2.25
CA ALA A 137 12.07 6.21 -3.67
C ALA A 137 12.87 7.39 -4.29
N GLU A 138 12.56 8.63 -3.93
CA GLU A 138 13.29 9.82 -4.43
C GLU A 138 14.80 9.82 -4.14
N PRO A 139 15.26 9.58 -2.89
CA PRO A 139 16.69 9.57 -2.61
C PRO A 139 17.39 8.39 -3.29
N ILE A 140 16.75 7.23 -3.43
CA ILE A 140 17.36 6.07 -4.08
C ILE A 140 17.50 6.32 -5.59
N ALA A 141 16.46 6.82 -6.27
CA ALA A 141 16.50 7.12 -7.70
C ALA A 141 17.56 8.19 -8.03
N THR A 142 17.58 9.27 -7.25
CA THR A 142 18.51 10.38 -7.48
C THR A 142 19.93 10.01 -7.11
N THR A 143 20.15 9.26 -6.02
CA THR A 143 21.49 8.83 -5.59
C THR A 143 22.08 7.78 -6.53
N TYR A 144 21.26 6.85 -7.05
CA TYR A 144 21.75 5.85 -8.01
C TYR A 144 22.18 6.51 -9.33
N LEU A 145 21.44 7.51 -9.81
CA LEU A 145 21.85 8.31 -10.95
C LEU A 145 23.05 9.19 -10.60
N ARG A 146 23.12 9.81 -9.42
CA ARG A 146 24.29 10.61 -9.00
C ARG A 146 25.56 9.77 -8.91
N HIS A 147 25.49 8.53 -8.46
CA HIS A 147 26.63 7.61 -8.36
C HIS A 147 27.02 6.98 -9.72
N ARG A 148 26.05 6.73 -10.62
CA ARG A 148 26.34 6.31 -12.01
C ARG A 148 26.91 7.46 -12.84
N TYR A 149 26.40 8.69 -12.67
CA TYR A 149 26.91 9.88 -13.35
C TYR A 149 28.28 10.30 -12.82
N SER A 150 28.60 10.17 -11.52
CA SER A 150 29.95 10.50 -11.01
C SER A 150 31.05 9.60 -11.56
N VAL A 151 30.76 8.32 -11.83
CA VAL A 151 31.68 7.39 -12.53
C VAL A 151 31.81 7.72 -14.02
N LEU A 152 30.76 8.30 -14.64
CA LEU A 152 30.77 8.74 -16.05
C LEU A 152 31.27 10.18 -16.25
N LEU A 153 31.31 11.02 -15.21
CA LEU A 153 31.69 12.44 -15.24
C LEU A 153 33.19 12.68 -15.10
N HIS A 154 34.03 11.66 -15.16
CA HIS A 154 35.46 11.85 -15.40
C HIS A 154 35.77 12.44 -16.80
N GLN A 155 34.77 12.73 -17.65
CA GLN A 155 34.97 13.31 -18.99
C GLN A 155 34.01 14.42 -19.49
N LYS A 156 33.13 15.08 -18.70
CA LYS A 156 32.39 16.27 -19.22
C LYS A 156 32.12 17.40 -18.21
N PRO A 157 32.07 18.66 -18.68
CA PRO A 157 32.00 19.85 -17.83
C PRO A 157 30.58 20.09 -17.28
N THR A 158 30.52 20.73 -16.11
CA THR A 158 29.33 20.98 -15.28
C THR A 158 28.21 21.76 -15.98
N PRO A 159 26.94 21.30 -15.94
CA PRO A 159 25.82 22.12 -16.40
C PRO A 159 25.32 23.08 -15.31
N SER A 160 24.80 24.22 -15.76
CA SER A 160 24.42 25.40 -14.98
C SER A 160 23.18 25.20 -14.09
N THR A 161 23.10 26.01 -13.03
CA THR A 161 22.14 26.03 -11.92
C THR A 161 20.65 26.08 -12.33
N HIS A 162 20.34 26.28 -13.62
CA HIS A 162 18.98 26.45 -14.11
C HIS A 162 18.22 25.12 -14.36
N CYS A 163 18.90 24.02 -14.76
CA CYS A 163 18.24 22.70 -14.96
C CYS A 163 17.92 22.00 -13.60
N HIS A 164 18.32 22.55 -12.44
CA HIS A 164 18.12 21.94 -11.12
C HIS A 164 16.68 22.12 -10.57
N ASN A 165 16.04 23.27 -10.84
CA ASN A 165 14.68 23.55 -10.34
C ASN A 165 13.59 22.74 -11.06
N HIS A 166 13.78 22.42 -12.34
CA HIS A 166 12.82 21.61 -13.10
C HIS A 166 12.80 20.13 -12.69
N LEU A 167 13.90 19.62 -12.10
CA LEU A 167 14.02 18.20 -11.74
C LEU A 167 13.21 17.90 -10.47
N CYS A 168 13.14 18.87 -9.56
CA CYS A 168 12.38 18.75 -8.30
C CYS A 168 10.87 18.88 -8.50
N THR A 169 10.39 19.68 -9.45
CA THR A 169 8.94 19.87 -9.68
C THR A 169 8.32 18.77 -10.55
N GLY A 170 9.08 18.18 -11.48
CA GLY A 170 8.58 17.10 -12.34
C GLY A 170 8.28 15.78 -11.61
N ALA A 171 9.03 15.47 -10.55
CA ALA A 171 8.91 14.22 -9.80
C ALA A 171 7.60 14.08 -8.99
N PHE A 172 6.98 15.21 -8.61
CA PHE A 172 5.77 15.19 -7.76
C PHE A 172 4.47 14.95 -8.53
N SER A 173 4.43 15.18 -9.85
CA SER A 173 3.15 15.20 -10.60
C SER A 173 3.02 14.19 -11.74
N HIS A 174 4.10 13.72 -12.34
CA HIS A 174 3.99 12.72 -13.40
C HIS A 174 5.24 11.83 -13.38
N GLY A 175 5.06 10.52 -13.20
CA GLY A 175 6.09 9.53 -13.48
C GLY A 175 6.44 9.48 -14.96
N GLN A 176 7.00 10.57 -15.50
CA GLN A 176 7.45 10.68 -16.87
C GLN A 176 8.84 10.08 -17.05
N SER A 177 8.99 9.35 -18.16
CA SER A 177 10.21 8.66 -18.57
C SER A 177 11.37 9.64 -18.81
N LEU A 178 12.59 9.21 -18.46
CA LEU A 178 13.86 9.92 -18.59
C LEU A 178 14.18 10.45 -20.02
N GLU A 179 13.48 9.97 -21.05
CA GLU A 179 13.68 10.41 -22.44
C GLU A 179 13.17 11.83 -22.71
N ASP A 180 12.07 12.25 -22.08
CA ASP A 180 11.52 13.62 -22.25
C ASP A 180 12.45 14.69 -21.65
N TYR A 181 13.19 14.33 -20.59
CA TYR A 181 14.10 15.26 -19.91
C TYR A 181 15.39 15.53 -20.69
N ARG A 182 15.75 14.65 -21.64
CA ARG A 182 16.94 14.76 -22.51
C ARG A 182 16.74 15.69 -23.71
N GLN A 183 15.50 16.09 -24.00
CA GLN A 183 15.21 17.00 -25.13
C GLN A 183 15.05 18.46 -24.68
N SER A 184 14.95 18.73 -23.38
CA SER A 184 14.81 20.09 -22.82
C SER A 184 16.11 20.71 -22.29
N CYS A 185 17.17 19.92 -22.10
CA CYS A 185 18.56 20.37 -22.02
C CYS A 185 19.31 19.63 -23.17
#